data_AF-A0A1E7F7C7-F1
#
_entry.id   AF-A0A1E7F7C7-F1
#
_cell.length_a   1.000
_cell.length_b   1.000
_cell.length_c   1.000
_cell.angle_alpha   90.00
_cell.angle_beta   90.00
_cell.angle_gamma   90.00
#
_symmetry.space_group_name_H-M   'P 1'
#
loop_
_entity.id
_entity.type
_entity.pdbx_description
1 polymer ?
#
loop_
_entity_poly.entity_id
_entity_poly.type
_entity_poly.pdbx_seq_one_letter_code
_entity_poly.pdbx_strand_id
1 'polypeptide(L)'
;MLFTDDAEVIDGCKEIWDKLCCYVFILHIFGINSAVLRVLGLQWRMAITIFFYLWFVVLPALLYFAVHRGGGLDAVWTILPIFFSFLQVLLALLYLTADWESIGREIHDRAHGDKSPKVLMTSGESERLLPSDDDDSK
;
A
#
# COMPACT_ATOMS: atom_id res chain seq x y z
N MET A 1 -25.20 28.04 -3.80
CA MET A 1 -24.85 26.98 -2.83
C MET A 1 -24.84 25.66 -3.59
N LEU A 2 -23.74 24.90 -3.59
CA LEU A 2 -23.62 23.69 -4.43
C LEU A 2 -24.18 22.42 -3.75
N PHE A 3 -24.17 22.36 -2.41
CA PHE A 3 -24.44 21.13 -1.66
C PHE A 3 -25.64 21.20 -0.69
N THR A 4 -25.93 22.36 -0.10
CA THR A 4 -27.05 22.58 0.84
C THR A 4 -27.46 24.04 0.76
N ASP A 5 -28.66 24.41 1.23
CA ASP A 5 -29.12 25.80 1.47
C ASP A 5 -29.22 26.17 2.97
N ASP A 6 -28.89 25.24 3.88
CA ASP A 6 -28.90 25.44 5.33
C ASP A 6 -27.69 26.25 5.82
N ALA A 7 -27.96 27.40 6.47
CA ALA A 7 -26.94 28.31 6.97
C ALA A 7 -26.06 27.71 8.07
N GLU A 8 -26.63 26.91 8.98
CA GLU A 8 -25.86 26.29 10.07
C GLU A 8 -24.84 25.29 9.53
N VAL A 9 -25.23 24.54 8.50
CA VAL A 9 -24.33 23.59 7.84
C VAL A 9 -23.20 24.30 7.09
N ILE A 10 -23.47 25.44 6.43
CA ILE A 10 -22.40 26.22 5.80
C ILE A 10 -21.38 26.66 6.83
N ASP A 11 -21.84 27.25 7.92
CA ASP A 11 -20.93 27.88 8.87
C ASP A 11 -20.09 26.82 9.58
N GLY A 12 -20.67 25.65 9.88
CA GLY A 12 -19.90 24.48 10.30
C GLY A 12 -18.87 24.03 9.26
N CYS A 13 -19.20 24.03 7.97
CA CYS A 13 -18.25 23.69 6.90
C CYS A 13 -17.09 24.71 6.81
N LYS A 14 -17.37 26.01 6.98
CA LYS A 14 -16.35 27.06 6.98
C LYS A 14 -15.40 26.91 8.17
N GLU A 15 -15.91 26.53 9.33
CA GLU A 15 -15.13 26.36 10.57
C GLU A 15 -14.13 25.19 10.49
N ILE A 16 -14.49 24.12 9.77
CA ILE A 16 -13.61 22.94 9.61
C ILE A 16 -12.74 23.00 8.36
N TRP A 17 -12.90 24.01 7.51
CA TRP A 17 -12.34 24.01 6.14
C TRP A 17 -10.81 23.93 6.13
N ASP A 18 -10.15 24.70 6.99
CA ASP A 18 -8.70 24.69 7.15
C ASP A 18 -8.17 23.33 7.63
N LYS A 19 -8.86 22.74 8.62
CA LYS A 19 -8.55 21.40 9.16
C LYS A 19 -8.74 20.31 8.09
N LEU A 20 -9.80 20.41 7.31
CA LEU A 20 -10.07 19.51 6.19
C LEU A 20 -8.97 19.61 5.13
N CYS A 21 -8.54 20.82 4.75
CA CYS A 21 -7.43 21.00 3.81
C CYS A 21 -6.13 20.35 4.32
N CYS A 22 -5.81 20.52 5.60
CA CYS A 22 -4.66 19.86 6.24
C CYS A 22 -4.79 18.33 6.20
N TYR A 23 -5.97 17.80 6.52
CA TYR A 23 -6.25 16.37 6.45
C TYR A 23 -6.11 15.80 5.03
N VAL A 24 -6.62 16.50 4.01
CA VAL A 24 -6.49 16.11 2.60
C VAL A 24 -5.02 16.06 2.20
N PHE A 25 -4.20 17.02 2.62
CA PHE A 25 -2.76 17.00 2.37
C PHE A 25 -2.09 15.76 2.97
N ILE A 26 -2.43 15.41 4.22
CA ILE A 26 -1.90 14.21 4.88
C ILE A 26 -2.36 12.92 4.16
N LEU A 27 -3.59 12.88 3.64
CA LEU A 27 -4.05 11.76 2.82
C LEU A 27 -3.26 11.57 1.53
N HIS A 28 -2.74 12.64 0.93
CA HIS A 28 -1.85 12.52 -0.24
C HIS A 28 -0.52 11.85 0.15
N ILE A 29 0.05 12.23 1.30
CA ILE A 29 1.26 11.58 1.84
C ILE A 29 0.99 10.09 2.10
N PHE A 30 -0.18 9.75 2.64
CA PHE A 30 -0.60 8.37 2.80
C PHE A 30 -0.65 7.60 1.48
N GLY A 31 -1.17 8.22 0.42
CA GLY A 31 -1.18 7.63 -0.92
C GLY A 31 0.23 7.30 -1.42
N ILE A 32 1.18 8.21 -1.22
CA ILE A 32 2.60 8.01 -1.59
C ILE A 32 3.21 6.86 -0.78
N ASN A 33 3.09 6.88 0.55
CA ASN A 33 3.61 5.83 1.42
C ASN A 33 3.02 4.46 1.07
N SER A 34 1.71 4.42 0.78
CA SER A 34 1.01 3.19 0.39
C SER A 34 1.50 2.66 -0.96
N ALA A 35 1.79 3.54 -1.92
CA ALA A 35 2.34 3.15 -3.20
C ALA A 35 3.75 2.56 -3.05
N VAL A 36 4.62 3.19 -2.24
CA VAL A 36 5.97 2.69 -1.95
C VAL A 36 5.92 1.29 -1.32
N LEU A 37 5.12 1.13 -0.26
CA LEU A 37 4.98 -0.17 0.43
C LEU A 37 4.40 -1.26 -0.50
N ARG A 38 3.52 -0.90 -1.43
CA ARG A 38 2.97 -1.83 -2.42
C ARG A 38 4.03 -2.28 -3.43
N VAL A 39 4.85 -1.37 -3.94
CA VAL A 39 5.96 -1.71 -4.85
C VAL A 39 6.98 -2.63 -4.18
N LEU A 40 7.19 -2.46 -2.86
CA LEU A 40 8.06 -3.33 -2.06
C LEU A 40 7.43 -4.67 -1.66
N GLY A 41 6.17 -4.94 -2.05
CA GLY A 41 5.47 -6.16 -1.64
C GLY A 41 5.09 -6.21 -0.15
N LEU A 42 5.21 -5.10 0.59
CA LEU A 42 4.94 -5.00 2.03
C LEU A 42 3.46 -4.67 2.35
N GLN A 43 2.56 -4.89 1.39
CA GLN A 43 1.13 -4.57 1.52
C GLN A 43 0.46 -5.21 2.75
N TRP A 44 0.87 -6.43 3.12
CA TRP A 44 0.35 -7.11 4.30
C TRP A 44 0.76 -6.43 5.60
N ARG A 45 2.04 -6.04 5.72
CA ARG A 45 2.54 -5.32 6.91
C ARG A 45 1.85 -3.95 7.04
N MET A 46 1.67 -3.26 5.91
CA MET A 46 0.92 -2.01 5.85
C MET A 46 -0.53 -2.20 6.33
N ALA A 47 -1.25 -3.19 5.79
CA ALA A 47 -2.65 -3.43 6.14
C ALA A 47 -2.85 -3.74 7.62
N ILE A 48 -2.00 -4.61 8.18
CA ILE A 48 -2.01 -4.95 9.60
C ILE A 48 -1.77 -3.68 10.44
N THR A 49 -0.74 -2.90 10.11
CA THR A 49 -0.39 -1.68 10.84
C THR A 49 -1.53 -0.67 10.85
N ILE A 50 -2.14 -0.42 9.68
CA ILE A 50 -3.29 0.50 9.56
C ILE A 50 -4.47 -0.02 10.37
N PHE A 51 -4.81 -1.31 10.25
CA PHE A 51 -5.93 -1.91 10.97
C PHE A 51 -5.75 -1.75 12.49
N PHE A 52 -4.60 -2.16 13.03
CA PHE A 52 -4.33 -2.04 14.46
C PHE A 52 -4.35 -0.58 14.92
N TYR A 53 -3.73 0.33 14.16
CA TYR A 53 -3.68 1.73 14.54
C TYR A 53 -5.07 2.38 14.54
N LEU A 54 -5.89 2.12 13.52
CA LEU A 54 -7.25 2.67 13.45
C LEU A 54 -8.14 2.13 14.57
N TRP A 55 -8.09 0.83 14.85
CA TRP A 55 -8.96 0.20 15.85
C TRP A 55 -8.57 0.44 17.29
N PHE A 56 -7.27 0.41 17.60
CA PHE A 56 -6.81 0.49 18.98
C PHE A 56 -6.36 1.90 19.39
N VAL A 57 -6.10 2.80 18.43
CA VAL A 57 -5.61 4.16 18.74
C VAL A 57 -6.62 5.21 18.28
N VAL A 58 -6.94 5.25 16.99
CA VAL A 58 -7.75 6.35 16.42
C VAL A 58 -9.20 6.27 16.88
N LEU A 59 -9.84 5.10 16.78
CA LEU A 59 -11.24 4.95 17.14
C LEU A 59 -11.51 5.26 18.63
N PRO A 60 -10.75 4.72 19.61
CA PRO A 60 -10.94 5.07 21.01
C PRO A 60 -10.69 6.56 21.29
N ALA A 61 -9.67 7.15 20.65
CA ALA A 61 -9.39 8.58 20.80
C ALA A 61 -10.55 9.42 20.26
N LEU A 62 -11.09 9.10 19.08
CA LEU A 62 -12.24 9.81 18.52
C LEU A 62 -13.46 9.71 19.43
N LEU A 63 -13.79 8.52 19.93
CA LEU A 63 -14.92 8.35 20.85
C LEU A 63 -14.72 9.16 22.14
N TYR A 64 -13.52 9.13 22.71
CA TYR A 64 -13.21 9.88 23.93
C TYR A 64 -13.33 11.40 23.71
N PHE A 65 -12.69 11.96 22.68
CA PHE A 65 -12.65 13.40 22.48
C PHE A 65 -13.94 13.98 21.88
N ALA A 66 -14.56 13.27 20.95
CA ALA A 66 -15.78 13.76 20.29
C ALA A 66 -17.01 13.60 21.19
N VAL A 67 -17.17 12.43 21.81
CA VAL A 67 -18.39 12.08 22.57
C VAL A 67 -18.23 12.43 24.05
N HIS A 68 -17.19 11.90 24.71
CA HIS A 68 -17.06 12.05 26.16
C HIS A 68 -16.65 13.46 26.59
N ARG A 69 -15.80 14.14 25.82
CA ARG A 69 -15.39 15.54 26.10
C ARG A 69 -16.37 16.57 25.53
N GLY A 70 -17.37 16.13 24.75
CA GLY A 70 -18.34 17.03 24.10
C GLY A 70 -17.73 17.94 23.04
N GLY A 71 -16.55 17.61 22.50
CA GLY A 71 -15.88 18.44 21.49
C GLY A 71 -16.54 18.40 20.10
N GLY A 72 -17.47 17.46 19.88
CA GLY A 72 -18.28 17.39 18.67
C GLY A 72 -17.44 17.23 17.39
N LEU A 73 -17.91 17.87 16.32
CA LEU A 73 -17.31 17.77 14.99
C LEU A 73 -15.92 18.43 14.93
N ASP A 74 -15.74 19.58 15.58
CA ASP A 74 -14.47 20.31 15.58
C ASP A 74 -13.32 19.48 16.18
N ALA A 75 -13.59 18.79 17.30
CA ALA A 75 -12.60 17.91 17.92
C ALA A 75 -12.20 16.76 17.00
N VAL A 76 -13.14 16.18 16.25
CA VAL A 76 -12.85 15.11 15.26
C VAL A 76 -11.89 15.63 14.20
N TRP A 77 -12.19 16.79 13.60
CA TRP A 77 -11.36 17.36 12.53
C TRP A 77 -10.01 17.89 13.00
N THR A 78 -9.88 18.25 14.28
CA THR A 78 -8.58 18.62 14.86
C THR A 78 -7.70 17.40 15.11
N ILE A 79 -8.30 16.31 15.57
CA ILE A 79 -7.57 15.14 16.07
C ILE A 79 -7.19 14.16 14.95
N LEU A 80 -8.06 13.99 13.96
CA LEU A 80 -7.79 13.14 12.79
C LEU A 80 -6.43 13.40 12.13
N PRO A 81 -6.11 14.63 11.67
CA PRO A 81 -4.85 14.89 11.00
C PRO A 81 -3.64 14.55 11.90
N ILE A 82 -3.71 14.83 13.21
CA ILE A 82 -2.64 14.50 14.16
C ILE A 82 -2.37 12.99 14.20
N PHE A 83 -3.40 12.18 14.41
CA PHE A 83 -3.23 10.72 14.44
C PHE A 83 -2.81 10.15 13.09
N PHE A 84 -3.33 10.69 11.99
CA PHE A 84 -2.92 10.26 10.64
C PHE A 84 -1.47 10.66 10.32
N SER A 85 -0.95 11.77 10.84
CA SER A 85 0.47 12.12 10.74
C SER A 85 1.36 11.12 11.47
N PHE A 86 0.99 10.70 12.68
CA PHE A 86 1.70 9.64 13.40
C PHE A 86 1.67 8.31 12.63
N LEU A 87 0.53 7.97 12.01
CA LEU A 87 0.45 6.80 11.13
C LEU A 87 1.39 6.94 9.92
N GLN A 88 1.53 8.13 9.33
CA GLN A 88 2.49 8.35 8.24
C GLN A 88 3.92 8.08 8.67
N VAL A 89 4.31 8.54 9.86
CA VAL A 89 5.65 8.28 10.42
C VAL A 89 5.85 6.78 10.64
N LEU A 90 4.84 6.09 11.17
CA LEU A 90 4.92 4.64 11.39
C LEU A 90 5.08 3.86 10.08
N LEU A 91 4.32 4.22 9.04
CA LEU A 91 4.45 3.63 7.70
C LEU A 91 5.80 3.96 7.07
N ALA A 92 6.32 5.16 7.29
CA ALA A 92 7.65 5.55 6.84
C ALA A 92 8.75 4.68 7.46
N LEU A 93 8.66 4.46 8.77
CA LEU A 93 9.60 3.60 9.49
C LEU A 93 9.58 2.16 8.98
N LEU A 94 8.43 1.64 8.55
CA LEU A 94 8.33 0.27 8.02
C LEU A 94 9.17 0.06 6.75
N TYR A 95 9.18 1.00 5.81
CA TYR A 95 10.00 0.84 4.59
C TYR A 95 11.44 1.33 4.79
N LEU A 96 11.69 2.27 5.71
CA LEU A 96 13.05 2.71 6.03
C LEU A 96 13.86 1.61 6.73
N THR A 97 13.19 0.76 7.50
CA THR A 97 13.81 -0.40 8.18
C THR A 97 13.75 -1.69 7.37
N ALA A 98 13.12 -1.66 6.19
CA ALA A 98 13.05 -2.82 5.32
C ALA A 98 14.42 -3.07 4.67
N ASP A 99 14.81 -4.34 4.56
CA ASP A 99 16.00 -4.73 3.80
C ASP A 99 15.69 -4.70 2.29
N TRP A 100 16.06 -3.59 1.66
CA TRP A 100 15.86 -3.36 0.24
C TRP A 100 16.60 -4.36 -0.63
N GLU A 101 17.75 -4.89 -0.19
CA GLU A 101 18.50 -5.89 -0.96
C GLU A 101 17.79 -7.24 -0.95
N SER A 102 17.29 -7.65 0.22
CA SER A 102 16.50 -8.89 0.33
C SER A 102 15.23 -8.80 -0.50
N ILE A 103 14.53 -7.66 -0.45
CA ILE A 103 13.30 -7.44 -1.22
C ILE A 103 13.61 -7.40 -2.73
N GLY A 104 14.70 -6.74 -3.12
CA GLY A 104 15.13 -6.69 -4.53
C GLY A 104 15.46 -8.07 -5.09
N ARG A 105 16.18 -8.90 -4.33
CA ARG A 105 16.45 -10.30 -4.69
C ARG A 105 15.16 -11.10 -4.83
N GLU A 106 14.24 -11.00 -3.87
CA GLU A 106 12.95 -11.70 -3.93
C GLU A 106 12.10 -11.29 -5.15
N ILE A 107 12.07 -9.99 -5.48
CA ILE A 107 11.35 -9.49 -6.67
C ILE A 107 12.03 -9.98 -7.96
N HIS A 108 13.36 -9.96 -8.03
CA HIS A 108 14.11 -10.45 -9.19
C HIS A 108 13.92 -11.96 -9.39
N ASP A 109 14.02 -12.75 -8.32
CA ASP A 109 13.82 -14.20 -8.34
C ASP A 109 12.38 -14.54 -8.76
N ARG A 110 11.37 -13.77 -8.33
CA ARG A 110 9.99 -13.93 -8.81
C ARG A 110 9.82 -13.54 -10.28
N ALA A 111 10.54 -12.53 -10.75
CA ALA A 111 10.46 -12.07 -12.13
C ALA A 111 11.20 -12.99 -13.13
N HIS A 112 12.19 -13.77 -12.67
CA HIS A 112 13.02 -14.65 -13.52
C HIS A 112 12.82 -16.14 -13.24
N GLY A 113 12.28 -16.51 -12.07
CA GLY A 113 12.10 -17.88 -11.61
C GLY A 113 11.01 -18.70 -12.30
N ASP A 114 10.20 -18.08 -13.18
CA ASP A 114 9.14 -18.79 -13.94
C ASP A 114 9.45 -18.93 -15.45
N LYS A 115 10.70 -18.67 -15.85
CA LYS A 115 11.20 -18.94 -17.21
C LYS A 115 12.44 -19.82 -17.19
N SER A 116 12.32 -20.97 -16.56
CA SER A 116 12.89 -22.15 -17.18
C SER A 116 11.82 -23.23 -17.13
N PRO A 117 10.95 -23.33 -18.17
CA PRO A 117 10.60 -24.67 -18.60
C PRO A 117 11.96 -25.34 -18.77
N LYS A 118 12.29 -26.28 -17.87
CA LYS A 118 13.12 -27.39 -18.28
C LYS A 118 12.35 -27.96 -19.45
N VAL A 119 12.68 -27.48 -20.66
CA VAL A 119 12.49 -28.28 -21.85
C VAL A 119 13.31 -29.50 -21.51
N LEU A 120 12.62 -30.49 -20.96
CA LEU A 120 13.08 -31.83 -20.81
C LEU A 120 13.28 -32.23 -22.27
N MET A 121 14.44 -31.90 -22.83
CA MET A 121 14.91 -32.53 -24.04
C MET A 121 15.07 -33.98 -23.64
N THR A 122 13.99 -34.74 -23.84
CA THR A 122 14.03 -36.18 -23.92
C THR A 122 15.17 -36.48 -24.88
N SER A 123 16.24 -37.08 -24.35
CA SER A 123 17.50 -37.40 -25.03
C SER A 123 17.33 -38.30 -26.27
N GLY A 124 16.11 -38.57 -26.74
CA GLY A 124 15.79 -39.41 -27.89
C GLY A 124 15.43 -38.66 -29.18
N GLU A 125 15.34 -37.33 -29.19
CA GLU A 125 15.03 -36.58 -30.44
C GLU A 125 16.26 -36.07 -31.22
N SER A 126 17.44 -35.96 -30.59
CA SER A 126 18.67 -35.62 -31.33
C SER A 126 19.20 -36.78 -32.20
N GLU A 127 18.80 -38.02 -31.93
CA GLU A 127 19.25 -39.20 -32.70
C GLU A 127 18.44 -39.45 -33.98
N ARG A 128 17.30 -38.76 -34.18
CA ARG A 128 16.44 -38.97 -35.36
C ARG A 128 16.63 -37.96 -36.50
N LEU A 129 17.50 -36.96 -36.33
CA LEU A 129 17.71 -35.90 -37.31
C LEU A 129 19.01 -36.03 -38.12
N LEU A 130 19.81 -37.08 -37.89
CA LEU A 130 20.91 -37.40 -38.80
C LEU A 130 20.41 -38.39 -39.86
N PRO A 131 20.28 -37.98 -41.13
CA PRO A 131 20.07 -38.93 -42.22
C PRO A 131 21.26 -39.90 -42.25
N SER A 132 20.96 -41.20 -42.27
CA SER A 132 21.94 -42.24 -42.51
C SER A 132 22.47 -42.09 -43.93
N ASP A 133 23.70 -41.61 -44.06
CA ASP A 133 24.50 -41.67 -45.27
C ASP A 133 24.92 -43.14 -45.52
N ASP A 134 23.97 -43.98 -45.93
CA ASP A 134 24.23 -45.33 -46.41
C ASP A 134 23.20 -45.65 -47.50
N ASP A 135 23.42 -45.14 -48.72
CA ASP A 135 23.22 -45.95 -49.93
C ASP A 135 23.86 -45.26 -51.14
N ASP A 136 25.17 -45.45 -51.30
CA ASP A 136 25.81 -45.30 -52.60
C ASP A 136 27.04 -46.21 -52.65
N SER A 137 26.81 -47.52 -52.84
CA SER A 137 27.85 -48.44 -53.30
C SER A 137 27.28 -49.71 -53.95
N LYS A 138 27.23 -49.64 -55.28
CA LYS A 138 27.40 -50.71 -56.29
C LYS A 138 26.19 -51.54 -56.73
#